data_AF-A0A956TXI2-F1
#
_entry.id   AF-A0A956TXI2-F1
#
_cell.length_a   1.000
_cell.length_b   1.000
_cell.length_c   1.000
_cell.angle_alpha   90.00
_cell.angle_beta   90.00
_cell.angle_gamma   90.00
#
_symmetry.space_group_name_H-M   'P 1'
#
loop_
_entity.id
_entity.type
_entity.pdbx_description
1 polymer ?
#
loop_
_entity_poly.entity_id
_entity_poly.type
_entity_poly.pdbx_seq_one_letter_code
_entity_poly.pdbx_strand_id
1 'polypeptide(L)'
;MSNRTYLQPCLFQDQIVRWPDGAMPIRVYIAPFHWYEQSKQQEANLYRQLVLSAFQVWSQATGNKVRFQYVTEYRDSQIDVKWRRINRRSLGETHYEHDAQGRMFSCTIEIGITDGLTHARYEDTNEVSHTIIHEVGHALGLIDHSEDPRDIMYVPHQYGVHTISPRDAETMNWLYSLPVGFNYKVAAKQYGINKSGFTINDLIDALQAKITGKPVDSGNDASASAPAPEAPAPASGYPANQPHILKTSSLDEHHEILSQMGRFNIHTQNIKLTRQDTVALNPQRPTPIGQPRPMPRRGTPRHPDEVSGGEG
;
A
#
# COMPACT_ATOMS: atom_id res chain seq x y z
N MET A 1 -21.54 3.90 -13.41
CA MET A 1 -20.86 5.13 -12.95
C MET A 1 -20.21 4.80 -11.62
N SER A 2 -18.94 5.18 -11.40
CA SER A 2 -18.29 4.97 -10.10
C SER A 2 -18.90 5.92 -9.06
N ASN A 3 -19.05 5.47 -7.81
CA ASN A 3 -19.60 6.30 -6.74
C ASN A 3 -18.68 7.50 -6.46
N ARG A 4 -19.20 8.58 -5.91
CA ARG A 4 -18.40 9.76 -5.53
C ARG A 4 -17.25 9.42 -4.60
N THR A 5 -17.54 8.63 -3.57
CA THR A 5 -16.55 8.09 -2.63
C THR A 5 -16.72 6.58 -2.52
N TYR A 6 -15.72 5.92 -1.95
CA TYR A 6 -15.82 4.54 -1.49
C TYR A 6 -15.89 4.45 0.04
N LEU A 7 -16.54 5.43 0.70
CA LEU A 7 -16.72 5.40 2.16
C LEU A 7 -17.65 4.28 2.63
N GLN A 8 -18.56 3.80 1.78
CA GLN A 8 -19.54 2.77 2.15
C GLN A 8 -18.88 1.46 2.65
N PRO A 9 -17.90 0.87 1.96
CA PRO A 9 -17.16 -0.28 2.47
C PRO A 9 -16.23 0.09 3.65
N CYS A 10 -15.89 1.37 3.83
CA CYS A 10 -15.06 1.83 4.93
C CYS A 10 -15.81 2.05 6.27
N LEU A 11 -17.04 1.56 6.41
CA LEU A 11 -17.84 1.73 7.63
C LEU A 11 -17.72 0.51 8.55
N PHE A 12 -17.58 0.75 9.84
CA PHE A 12 -17.74 -0.28 10.85
C PHE A 12 -19.11 -0.13 11.52
N GLN A 13 -19.98 -1.13 11.40
CA GLN A 13 -21.34 -1.08 11.97
C GLN A 13 -22.10 0.21 11.63
N ASP A 14 -22.05 0.61 10.35
CA ASP A 14 -22.63 1.86 9.83
C ASP A 14 -21.98 3.17 10.36
N GLN A 15 -20.84 3.08 11.03
CA GLN A 15 -20.15 4.22 11.63
C GLN A 15 -18.82 4.53 10.96
N ILE A 16 -18.46 5.82 10.97
CA ILE A 16 -17.13 6.30 10.61
C ILE A 16 -16.10 5.87 11.67
N VAL A 17 -15.06 5.18 11.21
CA VAL A 17 -13.87 4.85 12.01
C VAL A 17 -12.69 5.68 11.52
N ARG A 18 -12.12 6.50 12.41
CA ARG A 18 -10.93 7.32 12.11
C ARG A 18 -10.23 7.78 13.38
N TRP A 19 -9.06 8.38 13.22
CA TRP A 19 -8.39 9.09 14.31
C TRP A 19 -9.23 10.28 14.78
N PRO A 20 -9.39 10.50 16.10
CA PRO A 20 -10.11 11.66 16.63
C PRO A 20 -9.36 12.96 16.34
N ASP A 21 -10.06 14.09 16.26
CA ASP A 21 -9.47 15.38 15.89
C ASP A 21 -8.34 15.79 16.87
N GLY A 22 -8.51 15.46 18.15
CA GLY A 22 -7.50 15.69 19.20
C GLY A 22 -6.25 14.80 19.09
N ALA A 23 -6.21 13.81 18.19
CA ALA A 23 -5.03 13.02 17.90
C ALA A 23 -4.06 13.73 16.95
N MET A 24 -4.44 14.86 16.34
CA MET A 24 -3.61 15.56 15.36
C MET A 24 -2.58 16.51 16.02
N PRO A 25 -1.31 16.52 15.58
CA PRO A 25 -0.73 15.62 14.59
C PRO A 25 -0.53 14.19 15.13
N ILE A 26 -0.85 13.19 14.31
CA ILE A 26 -0.67 11.78 14.66
C ILE A 26 0.83 11.50 14.77
N ARG A 27 1.25 10.91 15.89
CA ARG A 27 2.66 10.57 16.12
C ARG A 27 3.04 9.31 15.35
N VAL A 28 4.05 9.41 14.50
CA VAL A 28 4.50 8.32 13.61
C VAL A 28 5.93 7.94 13.96
N TYR A 29 6.14 6.67 14.30
CA TYR A 29 7.47 6.09 14.42
C TYR A 29 7.78 5.29 13.15
N ILE A 30 8.93 5.55 12.53
CA ILE A 30 9.41 4.77 11.39
C ILE A 30 10.61 3.98 11.87
N ALA A 31 10.44 2.66 11.97
CA ALA A 31 11.47 1.78 12.46
C ALA A 31 12.75 1.92 11.63
N PRO A 32 13.93 1.88 12.26
CA PRO A 32 15.19 1.80 11.54
C PRO A 32 15.29 0.49 10.75
N PHE A 33 15.98 0.57 9.62
CA PHE A 33 16.16 -0.52 8.69
C PHE A 33 17.42 -1.34 9.06
N HIS A 34 17.28 -2.30 9.98
CA HIS A 34 18.44 -2.96 10.62
C HIS A 34 18.97 -4.24 9.95
N TRP A 35 18.35 -4.72 8.88
CA TRP A 35 18.53 -6.08 8.37
C TRP A 35 19.41 -6.18 7.11
N TYR A 36 19.98 -5.06 6.65
CA TYR A 36 21.02 -5.08 5.63
C TYR A 36 22.35 -4.60 6.18
N GLU A 37 23.41 -5.09 5.55
CA GLU A 37 24.77 -4.64 5.74
C GLU A 37 24.88 -3.10 5.66
N GLN A 38 25.86 -2.54 6.37
CA GLN A 38 26.14 -1.09 6.34
C GLN A 38 26.34 -0.54 4.91
N SER A 39 26.71 -1.40 3.96
CA SER A 39 26.83 -1.11 2.53
C SER A 39 25.52 -0.68 1.85
N LYS A 40 24.35 -0.84 2.50
CA LYS A 40 23.02 -0.51 1.96
C LYS A 40 22.28 0.63 2.68
N GLN A 41 23.00 1.49 3.41
CA GLN A 41 22.40 2.66 4.08
C GLN A 41 21.64 3.60 3.12
N GLN A 42 22.05 3.67 1.84
CA GLN A 42 21.35 4.48 0.84
C GLN A 42 19.93 3.95 0.54
N GLU A 43 19.74 2.63 0.48
CA GLU A 43 18.42 2.00 0.31
C GLU A 43 17.53 2.24 1.54
N ALA A 44 18.10 2.16 2.75
CA ALA A 44 17.36 2.47 3.99
C ALA A 44 16.82 3.92 3.98
N ASN A 45 17.63 4.87 3.53
CA ASN A 45 17.22 6.27 3.40
C ASN A 45 16.15 6.46 2.32
N LEU A 46 16.26 5.75 1.19
CA LEU A 46 15.25 5.77 0.13
C LEU A 46 13.89 5.29 0.65
N TYR A 47 13.83 4.11 1.28
CA TYR A 47 12.56 3.58 1.80
C TYR A 47 11.96 4.46 2.90
N ARG A 48 12.81 5.01 3.79
CA ARG A 48 12.35 5.99 4.77
C ARG A 48 11.73 7.20 4.06
N GLN A 49 12.35 7.72 3.00
CA GLN A 49 11.82 8.85 2.24
C GLN A 49 10.50 8.51 1.56
N LEU A 50 10.32 7.29 1.04
CA LEU A 50 9.03 6.85 0.48
C LEU A 50 7.91 6.88 1.54
N VAL A 51 8.19 6.41 2.76
CA VAL A 51 7.24 6.50 3.87
C VAL A 51 6.89 7.95 4.19
N LEU A 52 7.88 8.82 4.34
CA LEU A 52 7.66 10.25 4.59
C LEU A 52 6.81 10.89 3.48
N SER A 53 7.10 10.58 2.22
CA SER A 53 6.36 11.07 1.05
C SER A 53 4.91 10.57 1.04
N ALA A 54 4.65 9.30 1.38
CA ALA A 54 3.31 8.75 1.44
C ALA A 54 2.43 9.46 2.49
N PHE A 55 2.95 9.67 3.69
CA PHE A 55 2.26 10.46 4.72
C PHE A 55 2.02 11.91 4.24
N GLN A 56 3.01 12.51 3.57
CA GLN A 56 2.86 13.86 3.02
C GLN A 56 1.76 13.94 1.95
N VAL A 57 1.66 12.95 1.05
CA VAL A 57 0.62 12.88 0.01
C VAL A 57 -0.77 12.91 0.64
N TRP A 58 -1.01 12.10 1.68
CA TRP A 58 -2.30 12.09 2.38
C TRP A 58 -2.56 13.35 3.21
N SER A 59 -1.53 13.95 3.83
CA SER A 59 -1.65 15.25 4.49
C SER A 59 -2.11 16.33 3.50
N GLN A 60 -1.49 16.37 2.31
CA GLN A 60 -1.84 17.33 1.26
C GLN A 60 -3.23 17.08 0.70
N ALA A 61 -3.60 15.81 0.47
CA ALA A 61 -4.92 15.42 -0.03
C ALA A 61 -6.06 15.96 0.84
N THR A 62 -5.85 16.02 2.16
CA THR A 62 -6.83 16.51 3.13
C THR A 62 -6.73 18.00 3.42
N GLY A 63 -5.90 18.76 2.68
CA GLY A 63 -5.65 20.16 2.97
C GLY A 63 -5.03 20.40 4.35
N ASN A 64 -4.21 19.45 4.83
CA ASN A 64 -3.60 19.41 6.15
C ASN A 64 -4.59 19.28 7.33
N LYS A 65 -5.79 18.73 7.11
CA LYS A 65 -6.66 18.29 8.22
C LYS A 65 -6.02 17.12 8.97
N VAL A 66 -5.50 16.15 8.22
CA VAL A 66 -4.67 15.07 8.76
C VAL A 66 -3.22 15.55 8.76
N ARG A 67 -2.53 15.42 9.90
CA ARG A 67 -1.17 15.90 10.10
C ARG A 67 -0.35 14.88 10.87
N PHE A 68 0.96 14.91 10.68
CA PHE A 68 1.88 13.93 11.25
C PHE A 68 3.01 14.58 12.01
N GLN A 69 3.42 13.94 13.10
CA GLN A 69 4.63 14.28 13.85
C GLN A 69 5.51 13.03 13.93
N TYR A 70 6.70 13.10 13.37
CA TYR A 70 7.62 11.96 13.42
C TYR A 70 8.35 11.92 14.76
N VAL A 71 8.30 10.76 15.42
CA VAL A 71 8.97 10.51 16.71
C VAL A 71 10.09 9.49 16.54
N THR A 72 11.08 9.55 17.43
CA THR A 72 12.25 8.66 17.40
C THR A 72 12.07 7.41 18.25
N GLU A 73 11.09 7.40 19.15
CA GLU A 73 10.83 6.31 20.07
C GLU A 73 9.49 5.64 19.76
N TYR A 74 9.51 4.31 19.64
CA TYR A 74 8.33 3.47 19.40
C TYR A 74 7.21 3.66 20.45
N ARG A 75 7.57 4.02 21.68
CA ARG A 75 6.58 4.15 22.77
C ARG A 75 5.75 5.42 22.67
N ASP A 76 6.23 6.38 21.90
CA ASP A 76 5.58 7.68 21.74
C ASP A 76 4.68 7.71 20.51
N SER A 77 4.72 6.71 19.63
CA SER A 77 3.93 6.68 18.40
C SER A 77 2.50 6.20 18.61
N GLN A 78 1.67 6.59 17.64
CA GLN A 78 0.33 6.11 17.42
C GLN A 78 0.27 5.25 16.15
N ILE A 79 1.09 5.58 15.15
CA ILE A 79 1.33 4.75 13.97
C ILE A 79 2.77 4.27 13.99
N ASP A 80 2.96 2.96 13.89
CA ASP A 80 4.26 2.31 13.83
C ASP A 80 4.50 1.75 12.44
N VAL A 81 5.51 2.25 11.72
CA VAL A 81 5.93 1.68 10.44
C VAL A 81 7.10 0.73 10.67
N LYS A 82 6.93 -0.53 10.29
CA LYS A 82 7.91 -1.61 10.48
C LYS A 82 8.22 -2.29 9.15
N TRP A 83 9.40 -2.88 9.10
CA TRP A 83 9.91 -3.59 7.92
C TRP A 83 9.86 -5.09 8.18
N ARG A 84 9.43 -5.84 7.17
CA ARG A 84 9.48 -7.29 7.18
C ARG A 84 10.09 -7.82 5.89
N ARG A 85 10.60 -9.05 5.94
CA ARG A 85 10.95 -9.77 4.71
C ARG A 85 9.67 -10.00 3.92
N ILE A 86 9.71 -9.68 2.64
CA ILE A 86 8.61 -9.99 1.73
C ILE A 86 8.27 -11.47 1.83
N ASN A 87 6.97 -11.77 1.92
CA ASN A 87 6.48 -13.12 1.75
C ASN A 87 5.56 -13.12 0.51
N ARG A 88 5.29 -14.30 -0.07
CA ARG A 88 4.48 -14.41 -1.28
C ARG A 88 2.99 -14.08 -1.08
N ARG A 89 2.56 -13.68 0.14
CA ARG A 89 1.16 -13.43 0.49
C ARG A 89 0.79 -11.96 0.43
N SER A 90 1.66 -11.05 0.88
CA SER A 90 1.39 -9.60 0.82
C SER A 90 2.66 -8.76 0.78
N LEU A 91 2.60 -7.63 0.06
CA LEU A 91 3.66 -6.61 -0.01
C LEU A 91 3.59 -5.61 1.15
N GLY A 92 2.39 -5.35 1.66
CA GLY A 92 2.11 -4.44 2.76
C GLY A 92 0.95 -4.98 3.59
N GLU A 93 0.92 -4.64 4.87
CA GLU A 93 -0.20 -4.99 5.73
C GLU A 93 -0.36 -3.94 6.83
N THR A 94 -1.60 -3.50 7.05
CA THR A 94 -1.93 -2.52 8.08
C THR A 94 -2.87 -3.11 9.11
N HIS A 95 -2.49 -3.01 10.38
CA HIS A 95 -3.28 -3.41 11.53
C HIS A 95 -3.64 -2.17 12.32
N TYR A 96 -4.90 -1.98 12.65
CA TYR A 96 -5.36 -0.85 13.46
C TYR A 96 -6.27 -1.30 14.59
N GLU A 97 -6.34 -0.49 15.64
CA GLU A 97 -7.23 -0.68 16.76
C GLU A 97 -8.14 0.53 16.90
N HIS A 98 -9.43 0.26 17.13
CA HIS A 98 -10.43 1.27 17.43
C HIS A 98 -11.35 0.81 18.56
N ASP A 99 -11.98 1.75 19.24
CA ASP A 99 -13.00 1.44 20.24
C ASP A 99 -14.41 1.35 19.63
N ALA A 100 -15.40 1.02 20.47
CA ALA A 100 -16.80 0.93 20.07
C ALA A 100 -17.43 2.27 19.64
N GLN A 101 -16.72 3.39 19.84
CA GLN A 101 -17.14 4.72 19.36
C GLN A 101 -16.50 5.05 18.00
N GLY A 102 -15.74 4.13 17.40
CA GLY A 102 -15.06 4.31 16.13
C GLY A 102 -13.78 5.14 16.21
N ARG A 103 -13.25 5.39 17.43
CA ARG A 103 -12.00 6.14 17.60
C ARG A 103 -10.82 5.21 17.41
N MET A 104 -10.02 5.46 16.37
CA MET A 104 -8.72 4.81 16.22
C MET A 104 -7.75 5.32 17.29
N PHE A 105 -6.97 4.41 17.87
CA PHE A 105 -5.99 4.77 18.91
C PHE A 105 -4.62 4.11 18.74
N SER A 106 -4.49 3.10 17.88
CA SER A 106 -3.21 2.43 17.56
C SER A 106 -3.23 1.91 16.12
N CYS A 107 -2.09 1.94 15.44
CA CYS A 107 -1.91 1.34 14.13
C CYS A 107 -0.48 0.88 13.90
N THR A 108 -0.30 -0.27 13.24
CA THR A 108 0.99 -0.75 12.73
C THR A 108 0.88 -0.97 11.22
N ILE A 109 1.84 -0.42 10.48
CA ILE A 109 2.04 -0.67 9.05
C ILE A 109 3.29 -1.56 8.91
N GLU A 110 3.14 -2.72 8.28
CA GLU A 110 4.24 -3.62 7.94
C GLU A 110 4.52 -3.58 6.44
N ILE A 111 5.71 -3.12 6.04
CA ILE A 111 6.13 -3.08 4.64
C ILE A 111 7.08 -4.24 4.35
N GLY A 112 6.70 -5.08 3.40
CA GLY A 112 7.49 -6.18 2.88
C GLY A 112 8.54 -5.70 1.88
N ILE A 113 9.80 -6.03 2.13
CA ILE A 113 10.91 -5.69 1.23
C ILE A 113 11.72 -6.95 0.90
N THR A 114 12.31 -6.99 -0.30
CA THR A 114 13.08 -8.15 -0.79
C THR A 114 14.56 -8.00 -0.46
N ASP A 115 15.23 -9.08 -0.05
CA ASP A 115 16.66 -9.10 0.29
C ASP A 115 17.63 -8.82 -0.89
N GLY A 116 17.12 -8.49 -2.08
CA GLY A 116 17.90 -8.24 -3.30
C GLY A 116 18.52 -9.48 -3.93
N LEU A 117 18.42 -10.66 -3.30
CA LEU A 117 18.81 -11.93 -3.92
C LEU A 117 17.66 -12.54 -4.73
N THR A 118 16.42 -12.19 -4.40
CA THR A 118 15.29 -13.02 -4.81
C THR A 118 14.47 -12.43 -5.97
N HIS A 119 14.42 -11.12 -6.20
CA HIS A 119 13.59 -10.58 -7.28
C HIS A 119 13.94 -9.15 -7.75
N ALA A 120 14.74 -9.01 -8.81
CA ALA A 120 15.08 -7.72 -9.44
C ALA A 120 13.87 -6.92 -10.00
N ARG A 121 12.69 -7.54 -10.16
CA ARG A 121 11.44 -6.84 -10.57
C ARG A 121 10.66 -6.26 -9.39
N TYR A 122 10.93 -6.69 -8.16
CA TYR A 122 10.27 -6.19 -6.94
C TYR A 122 11.07 -5.08 -6.26
N GLU A 123 12.17 -4.64 -6.88
CA GLU A 123 12.91 -3.44 -6.51
C GLU A 123 12.43 -2.20 -7.27
N ASP A 124 11.35 -2.29 -8.06
CA ASP A 124 10.75 -1.10 -8.64
C ASP A 124 10.21 -0.23 -7.49
N THR A 125 10.91 0.88 -7.27
CA THR A 125 10.60 1.86 -6.23
C THR A 125 9.15 2.35 -6.34
N ASN A 126 8.56 2.31 -7.55
CA ASN A 126 7.17 2.68 -7.78
C ASN A 126 6.16 1.70 -7.16
N GLU A 127 6.45 0.40 -7.14
CA GLU A 127 5.59 -0.63 -6.54
C GLU A 127 5.66 -0.57 -5.00
N VAL A 128 6.86 -0.36 -4.46
CA VAL A 128 7.04 -0.14 -3.02
C VAL A 128 6.36 1.16 -2.60
N SER A 129 6.52 2.23 -3.37
CA SER A 129 5.82 3.50 -3.13
C SER A 129 4.30 3.34 -3.18
N HIS A 130 3.76 2.64 -4.18
CA HIS A 130 2.34 2.32 -4.27
C HIS A 130 1.85 1.64 -3.00
N THR A 131 2.53 0.56 -2.61
CA THR A 131 2.19 -0.22 -1.41
C THR A 131 2.19 0.66 -0.17
N ILE A 132 3.23 1.47 0.03
CA ILE A 132 3.31 2.35 1.20
C ILE A 132 2.16 3.38 1.20
N ILE A 133 1.84 3.99 0.05
CA ILE A 133 0.73 4.96 -0.04
C ILE A 133 -0.61 4.28 0.30
N HIS A 134 -0.83 3.07 -0.21
CA HIS A 134 -2.01 2.25 0.05
C HIS A 134 -2.16 1.93 1.55
N GLU A 135 -1.10 1.40 2.17
CA GLU A 135 -1.10 1.05 3.60
C GLU A 135 -1.30 2.29 4.49
N VAL A 136 -0.74 3.44 4.12
CA VAL A 136 -1.01 4.69 4.85
C VAL A 136 -2.50 5.08 4.72
N GLY A 137 -3.15 4.83 3.58
CA GLY A 137 -4.59 5.03 3.42
C GLY A 137 -5.41 4.22 4.45
N HIS A 138 -5.10 2.93 4.58
CA HIS A 138 -5.69 2.07 5.62
C HIS A 138 -5.42 2.60 7.04
N ALA A 139 -4.18 2.99 7.32
CA ALA A 139 -3.78 3.50 8.64
C ALA A 139 -4.51 4.78 9.04
N LEU A 140 -5.09 5.50 8.08
CA LEU A 140 -5.86 6.72 8.29
C LEU A 140 -7.37 6.49 8.39
N GLY A 141 -7.85 5.26 8.20
CA GLY A 141 -9.26 4.88 8.36
C GLY A 141 -10.00 4.57 7.05
N LEU A 142 -9.31 4.48 5.92
CA LEU A 142 -9.88 3.84 4.72
C LEU A 142 -9.81 2.32 4.91
N ILE A 143 -10.69 1.78 5.76
CA ILE A 143 -10.55 0.41 6.28
C ILE A 143 -10.80 -0.70 5.26
N ASP A 144 -11.32 -0.36 4.08
CA ASP A 144 -11.57 -1.29 2.96
C ASP A 144 -11.17 -0.62 1.64
N HIS A 145 -11.20 -1.38 0.56
CA HIS A 145 -10.67 -1.00 -0.72
C HIS A 145 -11.65 -0.19 -1.58
N SER A 146 -11.08 0.53 -2.54
CA SER A 146 -11.85 1.07 -3.65
C SER A 146 -12.24 -0.03 -4.64
N GLU A 147 -13.36 0.18 -5.33
CA GLU A 147 -13.81 -0.62 -6.46
C GLU A 147 -13.29 -0.13 -7.83
N ASP A 148 -12.59 1.01 -7.88
CA ASP A 148 -12.11 1.62 -9.13
C ASP A 148 -10.60 1.37 -9.35
N PRO A 149 -10.18 0.70 -10.43
CA PRO A 149 -8.78 0.35 -10.70
C PRO A 149 -7.83 1.55 -10.86
N ARG A 150 -8.35 2.78 -10.90
CA ARG A 150 -7.53 4.01 -10.98
C ARG A 150 -7.22 4.59 -9.60
N ASP A 151 -7.85 4.09 -8.55
CA ASP A 151 -7.63 4.52 -7.17
C ASP A 151 -6.44 3.75 -6.57
N ILE A 152 -5.63 4.43 -5.74
CA ILE A 152 -4.52 3.76 -5.06
C ILE A 152 -5.03 2.72 -4.08
N MET A 153 -6.24 2.89 -3.54
CA MET A 153 -6.87 1.96 -2.60
C MET A 153 -7.52 0.75 -3.29
N TYR A 154 -7.44 0.61 -4.61
CA TYR A 154 -7.99 -0.55 -5.31
C TYR A 154 -7.07 -1.76 -5.22
N VAL A 155 -7.67 -2.94 -5.08
CA VAL A 155 -7.00 -4.23 -5.18
C VAL A 155 -7.66 -5.11 -6.24
N PRO A 156 -6.88 -5.88 -7.03
CA PRO A 156 -5.42 -5.98 -7.01
C PRO A 156 -4.73 -4.72 -7.56
N HIS A 157 -3.50 -4.43 -7.09
CA HIS A 157 -2.73 -3.27 -7.53
C HIS A 157 -2.63 -3.20 -9.06
N GLN A 158 -2.78 -1.99 -9.61
CA GLN A 158 -2.70 -1.74 -11.04
C GLN A 158 -1.37 -1.11 -11.40
N TYR A 159 -0.70 -1.67 -12.40
CA TYR A 159 0.55 -1.12 -12.92
C TYR A 159 0.34 0.31 -13.44
N GLY A 160 1.24 1.23 -13.08
CA GLY A 160 1.17 2.64 -13.49
C GLY A 160 0.35 3.53 -12.56
N VAL A 161 -0.38 2.98 -11.59
CA VAL A 161 -1.03 3.78 -10.53
C VAL A 161 -0.01 3.96 -9.41
N HIS A 162 0.57 5.15 -9.26
CA HIS A 162 1.59 5.40 -8.22
C HIS A 162 1.30 6.65 -7.38
N THR A 163 0.11 7.22 -7.56
CA THR A 163 -0.37 8.42 -6.87
C THR A 163 -1.82 8.22 -6.46
N ILE A 164 -2.25 8.87 -5.39
CA ILE A 164 -3.67 8.95 -5.03
C ILE A 164 -4.48 9.54 -6.18
N SER A 165 -5.69 9.04 -6.39
CA SER A 165 -6.64 9.62 -7.33
C SER A 165 -7.39 10.82 -6.70
N PRO A 166 -8.09 11.64 -7.49
CA PRO A 166 -9.02 12.63 -6.93
C PRO A 166 -10.10 12.01 -6.03
N ARG A 167 -10.51 10.77 -6.31
CA ARG A 167 -11.53 10.04 -5.55
C ARG A 167 -10.99 9.51 -4.23
N ASP A 168 -9.73 9.07 -4.19
CA ASP A 168 -9.03 8.78 -2.93
C ASP A 168 -8.99 10.00 -2.02
N ALA A 169 -8.57 11.14 -2.58
CA ALA A 169 -8.51 12.41 -1.85
C ALA A 169 -9.90 12.83 -1.36
N GLU A 170 -10.94 12.71 -2.19
CA GLU A 170 -12.31 13.07 -1.82
C GLU A 170 -12.87 12.15 -0.72
N THR A 171 -12.63 10.84 -0.82
CA THR A 171 -13.04 9.85 0.18
C THR A 171 -12.41 10.15 1.54
N MET A 172 -11.09 10.40 1.57
CA MET A 172 -10.38 10.77 2.80
C MET A 172 -10.85 12.13 3.36
N ASN A 173 -11.14 13.11 2.49
CA ASN A 173 -11.68 14.39 2.93
C ASN A 173 -13.04 14.24 3.61
N TRP A 174 -13.93 13.42 3.06
CA TRP A 174 -15.22 13.15 3.69
C TRP A 174 -15.06 12.38 4.99
N LEU A 175 -14.16 11.39 5.05
CA LEU A 175 -13.84 10.67 6.28
C LEU A 175 -13.53 11.63 7.43
N TYR A 176 -12.61 12.58 7.20
CA TYR A 176 -12.17 13.57 8.20
C TYR A 176 -13.04 14.82 8.30
N SER A 177 -14.11 14.93 7.51
CA SER A 177 -15.11 16.00 7.66
C SER A 177 -16.32 15.53 8.48
N LEU A 178 -16.49 14.21 8.64
CA LEU A 178 -17.52 13.62 9.49
C LEU A 178 -16.98 13.39 10.92
N PRO A 179 -17.81 13.51 11.96
CA PRO A 179 -17.42 13.16 13.33
C PRO A 179 -16.99 11.69 13.46
N VAL A 180 -16.14 11.40 14.43
CA VAL A 180 -15.85 10.00 14.80
C VAL A 180 -17.13 9.31 15.27
N GLY A 181 -17.34 8.06 14.85
CA GLY A 181 -18.54 7.29 15.21
C GLY A 181 -19.81 7.79 14.52
N PHE A 182 -19.69 8.71 13.55
CA PHE A 182 -20.82 9.25 12.81
C PHE A 182 -21.58 8.10 12.12
N ASN A 183 -22.84 7.90 12.52
CA ASN A 183 -23.70 6.87 11.96
C ASN A 183 -24.54 7.45 10.82
N TYR A 184 -24.23 7.03 9.59
CA TYR A 184 -24.85 7.61 8.40
C TYR A 184 -26.36 7.30 8.31
N LYS A 185 -26.81 6.14 8.81
CA LYS A 185 -28.24 5.77 8.81
C LYS A 185 -29.06 6.60 9.79
N VAL A 186 -28.50 6.95 10.95
CA VAL A 186 -29.15 7.85 11.91
C VAL A 186 -29.27 9.25 11.32
N ALA A 187 -28.19 9.76 10.73
CA ALA A 187 -28.21 11.05 10.07
C ALA A 187 -29.22 11.09 8.90
N ALA A 188 -29.23 10.08 8.04
CA ALA A 188 -30.16 10.00 6.89
C ALA A 188 -31.63 10.20 7.27
N LYS A 189 -32.06 9.59 8.39
CA LYS A 189 -33.41 9.77 8.93
C LYS A 189 -33.69 11.22 9.30
N GLN A 190 -32.71 11.92 9.90
CA GLN A 190 -32.82 13.34 10.23
C GLN A 190 -32.88 14.23 8.98
N TYR A 191 -32.22 13.82 7.89
CA TYR A 191 -32.26 14.51 6.60
C TYR A 191 -33.46 14.11 5.73
N GLY A 192 -34.35 13.23 6.20
CA GLY A 192 -35.55 12.80 5.48
C GLY A 192 -35.27 11.91 4.26
N ILE A 193 -34.12 11.23 4.23
CA ILE A 193 -33.74 10.38 3.10
C ILE A 193 -34.43 9.02 3.26
N ASN A 194 -35.55 8.84 2.56
CA ASN A 194 -36.43 7.68 2.67
C ASN A 194 -36.31 6.72 1.48
N LYS A 195 -35.09 6.55 0.96
CA LYS A 195 -34.79 5.65 -0.16
C LYS A 195 -34.39 4.27 0.37
N SER A 196 -34.99 3.20 -0.21
CA SER A 196 -34.54 1.83 0.04
C SER A 196 -33.12 1.63 -0.49
N GLY A 197 -32.25 0.95 0.28
CA GLY A 197 -30.86 0.73 -0.12
C GLY A 197 -29.98 1.99 -0.08
N PHE A 198 -30.38 3.01 0.68
CA PHE A 198 -29.61 4.23 0.89
C PHE A 198 -28.18 3.97 1.39
N THR A 199 -27.23 4.72 0.82
CA THR A 199 -25.79 4.64 1.10
C THR A 199 -25.27 5.93 1.72
N ILE A 200 -24.05 5.89 2.26
CA ILE A 200 -23.37 7.11 2.73
C ILE A 200 -23.12 8.12 1.60
N ASN A 201 -22.99 7.67 0.35
CA ASN A 201 -22.85 8.58 -0.80
C ASN A 201 -24.12 9.40 -1.03
N ASP A 202 -25.31 8.80 -0.91
CA ASP A 202 -26.58 9.53 -0.99
C ASP A 202 -26.66 10.61 0.13
N LEU A 203 -26.13 10.32 1.34
CA LEU A 203 -26.05 11.30 2.42
C LEU A 203 -25.13 12.47 2.06
N ILE A 204 -23.94 12.14 1.56
CA ILE A 204 -22.90 13.09 1.18
C ILE A 204 -23.44 14.05 0.12
N ASP A 205 -24.13 13.54 -0.89
CA ASP A 205 -24.76 14.36 -1.92
C ASP A 205 -25.81 15.30 -1.33
N ALA A 206 -26.62 14.82 -0.38
CA ALA A 206 -27.59 15.66 0.33
C ALA A 206 -26.94 16.75 1.20
N LEU A 207 -25.85 16.44 1.89
CA LEU A 207 -25.07 17.41 2.66
C LEU A 207 -24.43 18.46 1.74
N GLN A 208 -23.87 18.03 0.62
CA GLN A 208 -23.20 18.91 -0.32
C GLN A 208 -24.18 19.82 -1.07
N ALA A 209 -25.35 19.32 -1.44
CA ALA A 209 -26.45 20.11 -1.96
C ALA A 209 -26.84 21.24 -0.99
N LYS A 210 -26.95 20.94 0.31
CA LYS A 210 -27.23 21.95 1.34
C LYS A 210 -26.10 22.98 1.49
N ILE A 211 -24.84 22.56 1.42
CA ILE A 211 -23.68 23.47 1.50
C ILE A 211 -23.61 24.38 0.26
N THR A 212 -23.90 23.84 -0.93
CA THR A 212 -23.74 24.55 -2.21
C THR A 212 -25.00 25.27 -2.67
N GLY A 213 -26.14 25.06 -2.02
CA GLY A 213 -27.44 25.63 -2.41
C GLY A 213 -28.03 25.04 -3.69
N LYS A 214 -27.51 23.90 -4.19
CA LYS A 214 -28.05 23.19 -5.37
C LYS A 214 -29.06 22.12 -4.94
N PRO A 215 -30.17 21.89 -5.67
CA PRO A 215 -31.12 20.82 -5.34
C PRO A 215 -30.49 19.42 -5.46
N VAL A 216 -30.85 18.52 -4.54
CA VAL A 216 -30.61 17.07 -4.69
C VAL A 216 -31.66 16.53 -5.66
N ASP A 217 -31.23 15.78 -6.68
CA ASP A 217 -32.14 15.05 -7.56
C ASP A 217 -32.78 13.90 -6.76
N SER A 218 -33.92 14.16 -6.14
CA SER A 218 -34.68 13.16 -5.40
C SER A 218 -35.36 12.25 -6.41
N GLY A 219 -34.61 11.26 -6.91
CA GLY A 219 -35.10 10.22 -7.82
C GLY A 219 -36.27 9.47 -7.21
N ASN A 220 -37.47 9.98 -7.48
CA ASN A 220 -38.74 9.44 -7.01
C ASN A 220 -39.45 8.80 -8.20
N ASP A 221 -38.81 7.81 -8.81
CA ASP A 221 -39.45 6.98 -9.84
C ASP A 221 -40.11 5.79 -9.17
N ALA A 222 -41.38 5.97 -8.82
CA ALA A 222 -42.30 4.89 -8.54
C ALA A 222 -42.55 4.09 -9.83
N SER A 223 -41.89 2.94 -9.97
CA SER A 223 -42.40 1.86 -10.83
C SER A 223 -42.27 0.53 -10.11
N ALA A 224 -43.42 -0.14 -10.00
CA ALA A 224 -43.60 -1.39 -9.29
C ALA A 224 -43.05 -2.57 -10.12
N SER A 225 -42.34 -3.49 -9.46
CA SER A 225 -42.24 -4.88 -9.90
C SER A 225 -42.16 -5.83 -8.69
N ALA A 226 -42.84 -6.96 -8.82
CA ALA A 226 -43.23 -7.91 -7.78
C ALA A 226 -42.05 -8.82 -7.28
N PRO A 227 -42.22 -9.57 -6.17
CA PRO A 227 -41.11 -10.08 -5.36
C PRO A 227 -40.70 -11.52 -5.69
N ALA A 228 -39.45 -11.88 -5.40
CA ALA A 228 -38.96 -13.25 -5.28
C ALA A 228 -37.65 -13.30 -4.46
N PRO A 229 -37.23 -14.46 -3.91
CA PRO A 229 -37.79 -15.14 -2.75
C PRO A 229 -36.87 -15.03 -1.52
N GLU A 230 -37.46 -15.30 -0.37
CA GLU A 230 -36.89 -15.26 0.98
C GLU A 230 -35.78 -16.30 1.19
N ALA A 231 -34.65 -15.89 1.78
CA ALA A 231 -33.56 -16.74 2.24
C ALA A 231 -33.31 -16.50 3.76
N PRO A 232 -32.87 -17.53 4.52
CA PRO A 232 -33.23 -17.68 5.92
C PRO A 232 -32.38 -16.83 6.88
N ALA A 233 -32.99 -16.48 8.01
CA ALA A 233 -32.42 -15.70 9.09
C ALA A 233 -31.18 -16.36 9.74
N PRO A 234 -30.14 -15.60 10.14
CA PRO A 234 -29.09 -16.14 10.98
C PRO A 234 -29.50 -16.14 12.46
N ALA A 235 -29.16 -17.25 13.12
CA ALA A 235 -29.38 -17.49 14.53
C ALA A 235 -28.57 -16.53 15.42
N SER A 236 -29.20 -16.14 16.51
CA SER A 236 -28.70 -15.28 17.59
C SER A 236 -27.58 -15.93 18.40
N GLY A 237 -26.57 -15.14 18.79
CA GLY A 237 -25.85 -15.34 20.05
C GLY A 237 -24.37 -14.95 20.00
N TYR A 238 -24.02 -13.80 20.58
CA TYR A 238 -22.68 -13.56 21.14
C TYR A 238 -22.78 -12.69 22.41
N PRO A 239 -22.04 -13.01 23.49
CA PRO A 239 -22.01 -12.20 24.70
C PRO A 239 -21.02 -11.03 24.55
N ALA A 240 -21.28 -9.99 25.35
CA ALA A 240 -20.51 -8.75 25.40
C ALA A 240 -19.13 -8.92 26.09
N ASN A 241 -18.25 -7.96 25.76
CA ASN A 241 -17.08 -7.50 26.52
C ASN A 241 -15.72 -8.19 26.27
N GLN A 242 -15.06 -7.87 25.14
CA GLN A 242 -13.59 -7.87 24.96
C GLN A 242 -13.18 -6.77 23.96
N PRO A 243 -11.98 -6.16 24.07
CA PRO A 243 -11.45 -5.29 23.03
C PRO A 243 -11.31 -6.08 21.73
N HIS A 244 -12.01 -5.63 20.68
CA HIS A 244 -12.03 -6.29 19.39
C HIS A 244 -10.74 -5.93 18.62
N ILE A 245 -9.77 -6.85 18.63
CA ILE A 245 -8.72 -6.88 17.59
C ILE A 245 -9.41 -7.38 16.33
N LEU A 246 -9.95 -6.46 15.53
CA LEU A 246 -10.43 -6.79 14.20
C LEU A 246 -9.21 -6.93 13.30
N LYS A 247 -8.70 -8.16 13.20
CA LYS A 247 -8.07 -8.59 11.96
C LYS A 247 -9.10 -8.39 10.87
N THR A 248 -8.71 -7.74 9.78
CA THR A 248 -9.55 -7.62 8.58
C THR A 248 -10.22 -8.97 8.30
N SER A 249 -11.55 -8.93 8.20
CA SER A 249 -12.39 -10.11 8.04
C SER A 249 -11.97 -10.90 6.79
N SER A 250 -11.57 -12.15 7.02
CA SER A 250 -11.27 -13.22 6.05
C SER A 250 -10.50 -12.79 4.79
N LEU A 251 -9.23 -12.47 5.00
CA LEU A 251 -8.21 -12.43 3.96
C LEU A 251 -8.01 -13.79 3.23
N ASP A 252 -8.50 -14.91 3.76
CA ASP A 252 -8.23 -16.24 3.18
C ASP A 252 -8.91 -16.53 1.84
N GLU A 253 -10.02 -15.85 1.48
CA GLU A 253 -10.70 -16.10 0.19
C GLU A 253 -10.26 -15.17 -0.95
N HIS A 254 -9.67 -14.01 -0.64
CA HIS A 254 -9.22 -13.04 -1.66
C HIS A 254 -7.69 -12.95 -1.81
N HIS A 255 -6.93 -13.60 -0.91
CA HIS A 255 -5.46 -13.69 -0.95
C HIS A 255 -4.89 -14.52 -2.11
N GLU A 256 -5.72 -15.25 -2.86
CA GLU A 256 -5.24 -16.01 -4.01
C GLU A 256 -4.82 -15.08 -5.18
N ILE A 257 -5.30 -13.83 -5.20
CA ILE A 257 -5.17 -12.91 -6.35
C ILE A 257 -3.84 -12.14 -6.38
N LEU A 258 -3.24 -11.79 -5.24
CA LEU A 258 -1.86 -11.26 -5.21
C LEU A 258 -0.84 -12.31 -5.70
N SER A 259 -1.17 -13.60 -5.58
CA SER A 259 -0.40 -14.70 -6.20
C SER A 259 -0.65 -14.82 -7.71
N GLN A 260 -1.80 -14.34 -8.21
CA GLN A 260 -2.17 -14.44 -9.63
C GLN A 260 -1.36 -13.46 -10.49
N MET A 261 -0.94 -12.31 -9.98
CA MET A 261 0.01 -11.42 -10.71
C MET A 261 1.37 -12.10 -10.96
N GLY A 262 1.75 -13.07 -10.12
CA GLY A 262 2.91 -13.95 -10.36
C GLY A 262 2.63 -15.13 -11.30
N ARG A 263 1.36 -15.45 -11.58
CA ARG A 263 0.95 -16.60 -12.42
C ARG A 263 0.49 -16.19 -13.83
N PHE A 264 0.04 -14.95 -14.05
CA PHE A 264 -0.46 -14.47 -15.34
C PHE A 264 0.62 -14.17 -16.40
N ASN A 265 1.89 -14.52 -16.17
CA ASN A 265 2.98 -14.36 -17.13
C ASN A 265 3.79 -15.64 -17.39
N ILE A 266 3.15 -16.81 -17.29
CA ILE A 266 3.71 -18.06 -17.85
C ILE A 266 2.83 -18.51 -19.01
N HIS A 267 2.96 -17.86 -20.16
CA HIS A 267 2.75 -18.48 -21.47
C HIS A 267 3.32 -17.55 -22.56
N THR A 268 4.63 -17.60 -22.73
CA THR A 268 5.26 -17.56 -24.06
C THR A 268 6.73 -17.95 -23.89
N GLN A 269 7.20 -18.74 -24.85
CA GLN A 269 8.58 -19.20 -25.04
C GLN A 269 8.99 -20.50 -24.34
N ASN A 270 8.38 -21.61 -24.78
CA ASN A 270 9.16 -22.83 -24.98
C ASN A 270 9.67 -22.84 -26.44
N ILE A 271 10.82 -22.22 -26.69
CA ILE A 271 11.65 -22.57 -27.84
C ILE A 271 12.96 -23.10 -27.26
N LYS A 272 13.12 -24.43 -27.31
CA LYS A 272 14.43 -25.07 -27.09
C LYS A 272 15.29 -24.76 -28.32
N LEU A 273 16.15 -23.76 -28.21
CA LEU A 273 17.21 -23.56 -29.20
C LEU A 273 18.17 -24.74 -29.14
N THR A 274 18.38 -25.39 -30.28
CA THR A 274 19.35 -26.48 -30.41
C THR A 274 20.68 -25.91 -30.88
N ARG A 275 21.77 -26.67 -30.68
CA ARG A 275 23.14 -26.26 -31.06
C ARG A 275 23.33 -25.96 -32.56
N GLN A 276 22.31 -26.18 -33.39
CA GLN A 276 22.31 -25.82 -34.82
C GLN A 276 21.83 -24.39 -35.10
N ASP A 277 21.25 -23.68 -34.13
CA ASP A 277 20.71 -22.32 -34.35
C ASP A 277 21.74 -21.18 -34.15
N THR A 278 22.95 -21.50 -33.66
CA THR A 278 24.02 -20.51 -33.40
C THR A 278 24.95 -20.22 -34.59
N VAL A 279 24.65 -20.68 -35.81
CA VAL A 279 25.55 -20.52 -36.97
C VAL A 279 25.11 -19.44 -37.97
N ALA A 280 24.00 -18.74 -37.75
CA ALA A 280 23.43 -17.81 -38.75
C ALA A 280 23.53 -16.30 -38.45
N LEU A 281 24.44 -15.84 -37.57
CA LEU A 281 24.60 -14.39 -37.29
C LEU A 281 26.07 -13.96 -37.07
N ASN A 282 27.00 -14.35 -37.93
CA ASN A 282 28.17 -13.52 -38.29
C ASN A 282 28.98 -14.13 -39.46
N PRO A 283 28.83 -13.66 -40.72
CA PRO A 283 29.80 -13.99 -41.77
C PRO A 283 30.94 -12.98 -41.65
N GLN A 284 32.09 -13.45 -41.16
CA GLN A 284 33.46 -12.96 -41.38
C GLN A 284 34.30 -13.05 -40.09
N ARG A 285 34.93 -14.22 -39.90
CA ARG A 285 36.23 -14.31 -39.26
C ARG A 285 37.14 -15.13 -40.18
N PRO A 286 38.35 -14.66 -40.53
CA PRO A 286 39.35 -15.55 -41.10
C PRO A 286 39.91 -16.45 -40.01
N THR A 287 40.02 -17.74 -40.33
CA THR A 287 40.64 -18.79 -39.49
C THR A 287 42.17 -18.66 -39.40
N PRO A 288 42.79 -19.28 -38.39
CA PRO A 288 44.11 -18.92 -37.87
C PRO A 288 45.24 -19.78 -38.47
N ILE A 289 46.45 -19.23 -38.53
CA ILE A 289 47.69 -20.02 -38.64
C ILE A 289 48.79 -19.36 -37.81
N GLY A 290 49.44 -20.16 -36.96
CA GLY A 290 50.83 -19.95 -36.58
C GLY A 290 51.11 -19.76 -35.08
N GLN A 291 51.29 -20.86 -34.35
CA GLN A 291 52.18 -20.86 -33.18
C GLN A 291 53.62 -20.58 -33.63
N PRO A 292 54.46 -20.04 -32.73
CA PRO A 292 55.64 -20.83 -32.40
C PRO A 292 56.03 -20.89 -30.91
N ARG A 293 56.60 -22.06 -30.62
CA ARG A 293 57.37 -22.63 -29.50
C ARG A 293 57.96 -21.75 -28.37
N PRO A 294 58.19 -22.34 -27.18
CA PRO A 294 58.83 -21.70 -26.02
C PRO A 294 60.35 -21.96 -25.94
N MET A 295 61.10 -21.04 -25.33
CA MET A 295 62.49 -21.19 -24.80
C MET A 295 62.84 -19.94 -23.95
N PRO A 296 63.88 -19.92 -23.08
CA PRO A 296 64.03 -20.66 -21.82
C PRO A 296 64.34 -19.72 -20.61
N ARG A 297 64.31 -20.29 -19.39
CA ARG A 297 64.78 -19.66 -18.14
C ARG A 297 66.32 -19.58 -18.06
N ARG A 298 66.84 -18.50 -17.46
CA ARG A 298 68.08 -18.33 -16.64
C ARG A 298 68.24 -16.81 -16.38
N GLY A 299 68.60 -16.26 -15.22
CA GLY A 299 68.94 -16.72 -13.88
C GLY A 299 69.19 -15.47 -13.01
N THR A 300 68.99 -15.57 -11.70
CA THR A 300 69.62 -14.70 -10.66
C THR A 300 71.06 -15.17 -10.43
N PRO A 301 71.94 -14.56 -9.58
CA PRO A 301 71.76 -13.45 -8.60
C PRO A 301 72.94 -12.42 -8.55
N ARG A 302 72.79 -11.34 -7.75
CA ARG A 302 73.70 -10.92 -6.63
C ARG A 302 73.50 -9.44 -6.18
N HIS A 303 73.32 -9.27 -4.87
CA HIS A 303 73.69 -8.12 -4.00
C HIS A 303 75.25 -8.00 -3.92
N PRO A 304 75.90 -7.01 -3.26
CA PRO A 304 75.42 -5.99 -2.29
C PRO A 304 75.94 -4.55 -2.64
N ASP A 305 75.65 -3.44 -1.96
CA ASP A 305 76.14 -2.92 -0.66
C ASP A 305 75.65 -1.44 -0.58
N GLU A 306 75.10 -0.96 0.54
CA GLU A 306 75.75 0.03 1.46
C GLU A 306 75.57 1.50 0.94
N VAL A 307 75.00 2.49 1.65
CA VAL A 307 75.55 3.26 2.79
C VAL A 307 74.55 4.39 3.16
N SER A 308 74.30 4.51 4.47
CA SER A 308 74.03 5.67 5.36
C SER A 308 73.39 7.02 4.94
N GLY A 309 72.57 7.54 5.87
CA GLY A 309 72.65 8.92 6.43
C GLY A 309 71.83 9.99 5.70
N GLY A 310 71.07 10.89 6.33
CA GLY A 310 70.81 11.30 7.73
C GLY A 310 69.52 12.16 7.72
N GLU A 311 68.69 12.09 8.75
CA GLU A 311 68.50 13.10 9.82
C GLU A 311 68.32 14.55 9.36
N GLY A 312 67.21 15.17 9.80
CA GLY A 312 66.95 16.61 9.75
C GLY A 312 65.50 16.97 9.47
#